data_AF-A0A1N6FTR2-F1
#
_entry.id   AF-A0A1N6FTR2-F1
#
_cell.length_a   1.000
_cell.length_b   1.000
_cell.length_c   1.000
_cell.angle_alpha   90.00
_cell.angle_beta   90.00
_cell.angle_gamma   90.00
#
_symmetry.space_group_name_H-M   'P 1'
#
loop_
_entity.id
_entity.type
_entity.pdbx_description
1 polymer ?
#
loop_
_entity_poly.entity_id
_entity_poly.type
_entity_poly.pdbx_seq_one_letter_code
_entity_poly.pdbx_strand_id
1 'polypeptide(L)'
;MILKDRFESLCLNFTKDKILIEKFWFEIEKKYSGKSRHYHNLQHLETLFEEIEYVKDKIKNFNTISFSIFYHDVIYDATSKLNEEKSADIAKERLEILGLNNEDLQQVYEHILATKSHQKSENEDTNFLLDADLSVLGKSSEAYSEYTKQIRKEYSIYPDFLYKPGRKKVLQHFLELESIFKTEFFRNKYETQARENLEFELKGL
;
A
#
# COMPACT_ATOMS: atom_id res chain seq x y z
N MET A 1 -0.84 13.21 -13.96
CA MET A 1 0.00 14.40 -13.75
C MET A 1 0.55 14.40 -12.32
N ILE A 2 -0.27 14.43 -11.27
CA ILE A 2 0.19 14.54 -9.87
C ILE A 2 1.20 13.45 -9.44
N LEU A 3 0.89 12.15 -9.64
CA LEU A 3 1.81 11.07 -9.21
C LEU A 3 3.14 11.08 -9.97
N LYS A 4 3.11 11.36 -11.29
CA LYS A 4 4.31 11.49 -12.11
C LYS A 4 5.19 12.62 -11.58
N ASP A 5 4.60 13.81 -11.40
CA ASP A 5 5.31 14.99 -10.91
C ASP A 5 5.90 14.75 -9.51
N ARG A 6 5.17 14.03 -8.64
CA ARG A 6 5.65 13.61 -7.32
C ARG A 6 6.83 12.65 -7.42
N PHE A 7 6.75 11.63 -8.26
CA PHE A 7 7.84 10.68 -8.47
C PHE A 7 9.09 11.35 -9.06
N GLU A 8 8.92 12.22 -10.07
CA GLU A 8 10.01 12.98 -10.67
C GLU A 8 10.69 13.88 -9.64
N SER A 9 9.91 14.63 -8.87
CA SER A 9 10.43 15.51 -7.82
C SER A 9 11.19 14.73 -6.74
N LEU A 10 10.69 13.55 -6.37
CA LEU A 10 11.34 12.65 -5.41
C LEU A 10 12.70 12.17 -5.94
N CYS A 11 12.73 11.67 -7.19
CA CYS A 11 13.96 11.16 -7.81
C CYS A 11 15.02 12.23 -8.07
N LEU A 12 14.62 13.48 -8.32
CA LEU A 12 15.54 14.60 -8.55
C LEU A 12 16.42 14.94 -7.33
N ASN A 13 16.08 14.43 -6.15
CA ASN A 13 16.95 14.52 -4.96
C ASN A 13 18.19 13.61 -5.05
N PHE A 14 18.18 12.60 -5.94
CA PHE A 14 19.21 11.56 -6.01
C PHE A 14 19.94 11.54 -7.36
N THR A 15 19.24 11.84 -8.45
CA THR A 15 19.84 11.87 -9.80
C THR A 15 19.29 12.98 -10.67
N LYS A 16 20.09 13.44 -11.64
CA LYS A 16 19.69 14.40 -12.68
C LYS A 16 19.36 13.72 -14.02
N ASP A 17 19.47 12.39 -14.09
CA ASP A 17 19.16 11.62 -15.29
C ASP A 17 17.65 11.52 -15.50
N LYS A 18 17.10 12.46 -16.26
CA LYS A 18 15.66 12.52 -16.56
C LYS A 18 15.18 11.32 -17.39
N ILE A 19 16.04 10.73 -18.22
CA ILE A 19 15.68 9.57 -19.04
C ILE A 19 15.47 8.36 -18.13
N LEU A 20 16.35 8.19 -17.15
CA LEU A 20 16.22 7.14 -16.13
C LEU A 20 14.95 7.31 -15.29
N ILE A 21 14.68 8.53 -14.81
CA ILE A 21 13.48 8.83 -14.02
C ILE A 21 12.21 8.53 -14.82
N GLU A 22 12.14 9.00 -16.07
CA GLU A 22 10.98 8.75 -16.94
C GLU A 22 10.79 7.26 -17.23
N LYS A 23 11.88 6.51 -17.44
CA LYS A 23 11.85 5.06 -17.61
C LYS A 23 11.25 4.35 -16.40
N PHE A 24 11.67 4.70 -15.18
CA PHE A 24 11.16 4.08 -13.96
C PHE A 24 9.72 4.48 -13.65
N TRP A 25 9.35 5.75 -13.89
CA TRP A 25 7.96 6.15 -13.82
C TRP A 25 7.08 5.33 -14.77
N PHE A 26 7.50 5.19 -16.03
CA PHE A 26 6.73 4.42 -17.02
C PHE A 26 6.59 2.95 -16.64
N GLU A 27 7.62 2.35 -16.01
CA GLU A 27 7.54 1.00 -15.46
C GLU A 27 6.45 0.90 -14.37
N ILE A 28 6.47 1.80 -13.38
CA ILE A 28 5.47 1.86 -12.30
C ILE A 28 4.07 2.09 -12.87
N GLU A 29 3.90 3.12 -13.69
CA GLU A 29 2.62 3.48 -14.29
C GLU A 29 2.01 2.31 -15.07
N LYS A 30 2.82 1.64 -15.89
CA LYS A 30 2.39 0.47 -16.66
C LYS A 30 1.97 -0.69 -15.75
N LYS A 31 2.69 -0.93 -14.65
CA LYS A 31 2.36 -1.99 -13.70
C LYS A 31 1.03 -1.72 -13.00
N TYR A 32 0.83 -0.53 -12.47
CA TYR A 32 -0.39 -0.14 -11.78
C TYR A 32 -1.59 0.05 -12.73
N SER A 33 -1.36 0.26 -14.02
CA SER A 33 -2.41 0.33 -15.06
C SER A 33 -2.82 -1.03 -15.63
N GLY A 34 -2.38 -2.14 -15.02
CA GLY A 34 -2.73 -3.48 -15.45
C GLY A 34 -4.24 -3.75 -15.42
N LYS A 35 -4.78 -4.41 -16.45
CA LYS A 35 -6.24 -4.65 -16.60
C LYS A 35 -6.90 -5.42 -15.45
N SER A 36 -6.12 -6.25 -14.74
CA SER A 36 -6.59 -7.03 -13.59
C SER A 36 -6.52 -6.27 -12.26
N ARG A 37 -5.95 -5.06 -12.24
CA ARG A 37 -5.84 -4.22 -11.03
C ARG A 37 -7.05 -3.29 -10.96
N HIS A 38 -7.96 -3.61 -10.05
CA HIS A 38 -9.18 -2.83 -9.84
C HIS A 38 -9.08 -1.95 -8.60
N TYR A 39 -8.42 -2.43 -7.55
CA TYR A 39 -8.10 -1.69 -6.34
C TYR A 39 -6.63 -1.26 -6.34
N HIS A 40 -5.70 -2.21 -6.56
CA HIS A 40 -4.25 -1.95 -6.48
C HIS A 40 -3.71 -1.26 -7.74
N ASN A 41 -4.21 -0.06 -8.03
CA ASN A 41 -3.95 0.75 -9.22
C ASN A 41 -3.39 2.15 -8.83
N LEU A 42 -3.32 3.08 -9.78
CA LEU A 42 -2.78 4.42 -9.50
C LEU A 42 -3.61 5.22 -8.50
N GLN A 43 -4.94 5.02 -8.43
CA GLN A 43 -5.79 5.69 -7.44
C GLN A 43 -5.47 5.25 -6.00
N HIS A 44 -5.07 3.99 -5.82
CA HIS A 44 -4.57 3.50 -4.53
C HIS A 44 -3.33 4.28 -4.07
N LEU A 45 -2.37 4.51 -4.98
CA LEU A 45 -1.20 5.33 -4.68
C LEU A 45 -1.57 6.77 -4.29
N GLU A 46 -2.51 7.39 -5.00
CA GLU A 46 -3.02 8.72 -4.65
C GLU A 46 -3.62 8.72 -3.24
N THR A 47 -4.42 7.71 -2.90
CA THR A 47 -5.04 7.57 -1.58
C THR A 47 -3.98 7.44 -0.48
N LEU A 48 -2.93 6.63 -0.68
CA LEU A 48 -1.82 6.51 0.28
C LEU A 48 -1.10 7.85 0.48
N PHE A 49 -0.84 8.59 -0.61
CA PHE A 49 -0.22 9.91 -0.49
C PHE A 49 -1.11 10.94 0.20
N GLU A 50 -2.43 10.89 0.00
CA GLU A 50 -3.37 11.74 0.74
C GLU A 50 -3.35 11.45 2.25
N GLU A 51 -3.30 10.16 2.62
CA GLU A 51 -3.25 9.77 4.03
C GLU A 51 -1.92 10.14 4.70
N ILE A 52 -0.81 9.89 4.02
CA ILE A 52 0.51 10.11 4.59
C ILE A 52 0.83 11.61 4.75
N GLU A 53 0.22 12.47 3.95
CA GLU A 53 0.42 13.93 4.05
C GLU A 53 -0.12 14.49 5.38
N TYR A 54 -1.16 13.89 5.98
CA TYR A 54 -1.66 14.30 7.31
C TYR A 54 -0.66 14.07 8.45
N VAL A 55 0.28 13.14 8.26
CA VAL A 55 1.26 12.74 9.27
C VAL A 55 2.69 13.03 8.83
N LYS A 56 2.88 13.79 7.75
CA LYS A 56 4.19 14.08 7.16
C LYS A 56 5.20 14.64 8.16
N ASP A 57 4.77 15.55 9.03
CA ASP A 57 5.64 16.16 10.05
C ASP A 57 6.09 15.17 11.15
N LYS A 58 5.45 13.99 11.22
CA LYS A 58 5.80 12.91 12.16
C LYS A 58 6.71 11.86 11.54
N ILE A 59 6.85 11.86 10.21
CA ILE A 59 7.67 10.89 9.48
C ILE A 59 9.10 11.40 9.43
N LYS A 60 10.04 10.55 9.88
CA LYS A 60 11.46 10.91 9.92
C LYS A 60 12.07 10.96 8.53
N ASN A 61 11.74 9.99 7.68
CA ASN A 61 12.24 9.89 6.32
C ASN A 61 11.09 9.79 5.32
N PHE A 62 10.60 10.95 4.88
CA PHE A 62 9.49 10.99 3.93
C PHE A 62 9.87 10.47 2.53
N ASN A 63 11.16 10.50 2.18
CA ASN A 63 11.64 9.99 0.89
C ASN A 63 11.53 8.46 0.83
N THR A 64 11.97 7.74 1.86
CA THR A 64 11.84 6.28 1.91
C THR A 64 10.38 5.86 1.90
N ILE A 65 9.52 6.51 2.69
CA ILE A 65 8.08 6.25 2.68
C ILE A 65 7.47 6.51 1.30
N SER A 66 7.84 7.61 0.64
CA SER A 66 7.33 7.92 -0.70
C SER A 66 7.74 6.87 -1.73
N PHE A 67 9.00 6.41 -1.70
CA PHE A 67 9.42 5.30 -2.56
C PHE A 67 8.70 4.00 -2.23
N SER A 68 8.54 3.67 -0.95
CA SER A 68 7.78 2.49 -0.54
C SER A 68 6.34 2.54 -1.04
N ILE A 69 5.66 3.70 -0.99
CA ILE A 69 4.32 3.86 -1.57
C ILE A 69 4.34 3.54 -3.07
N PHE A 70 5.26 4.11 -3.84
CA PHE A 70 5.33 3.85 -5.29
C PHE A 70 5.63 2.39 -5.65
N TYR A 71 6.33 1.66 -4.78
CA TYR A 71 6.82 0.33 -5.11
C TYR A 71 6.12 -0.84 -4.40
N HIS A 72 5.39 -0.64 -3.28
CA HIS A 72 4.92 -1.75 -2.43
C HIS A 72 4.12 -2.82 -3.18
N ASP A 73 3.30 -2.40 -4.14
CA ASP A 73 2.47 -3.25 -4.98
C ASP A 73 2.86 -3.19 -6.47
N VAL A 74 4.09 -2.79 -6.79
CA VAL A 74 4.52 -2.71 -8.20
C VAL A 74 4.46 -4.08 -8.87
N ILE A 75 4.71 -5.15 -8.10
CA ILE A 75 4.35 -6.53 -8.47
C ILE A 75 3.08 -6.91 -7.72
N TYR A 76 2.08 -7.34 -8.47
CA TYR A 76 0.81 -7.78 -7.91
C TYR A 76 0.22 -8.89 -8.76
N ASP A 77 -0.01 -10.02 -8.11
CA ASP A 77 -0.77 -11.17 -8.59
C ASP A 77 -1.60 -11.70 -7.41
N ALA A 78 -2.93 -11.63 -7.54
CA ALA A 78 -3.86 -12.04 -6.48
C ALA A 78 -3.71 -13.51 -6.04
N THR A 79 -3.04 -14.34 -6.85
CA THR A 79 -2.77 -15.76 -6.55
C THR A 79 -1.41 -15.99 -5.88
N SER A 80 -0.54 -14.98 -5.86
CA SER A 80 0.83 -15.09 -5.36
C SER A 80 0.96 -14.64 -3.91
N LYS A 81 1.86 -15.30 -3.18
CA LYS A 81 2.28 -14.90 -1.81
C LYS A 81 3.66 -14.23 -1.81
N LEU A 82 4.18 -13.85 -2.98
CA LEU A 82 5.52 -13.30 -3.14
C LEU A 82 5.47 -11.88 -3.71
N ASN A 83 4.32 -11.21 -3.64
CA ASN A 83 4.14 -9.89 -4.25
C ASN A 83 5.05 -8.88 -3.56
N GLU A 84 5.02 -8.84 -2.23
CA GLU A 84 5.74 -7.88 -1.41
C GLU A 84 7.25 -8.11 -1.50
N GLU A 85 7.73 -9.36 -1.42
CA GLU A 85 9.15 -9.67 -1.63
C GLU A 85 9.64 -9.23 -3.01
N LYS A 86 8.90 -9.54 -4.07
CA LYS A 86 9.29 -9.17 -5.44
C LYS A 86 9.21 -7.67 -5.68
N SER A 87 8.22 -7.01 -5.10
CA SER A 87 8.10 -5.55 -5.11
C SER A 87 9.28 -4.89 -4.40
N ALA A 88 9.68 -5.41 -3.24
CA ALA A 88 10.83 -4.93 -2.49
C ALA A 88 12.15 -5.15 -3.25
N ASP A 89 12.32 -6.31 -3.88
CA ASP A 89 13.50 -6.61 -4.72
C ASP A 89 13.61 -5.64 -5.90
N ILE A 90 12.50 -5.38 -6.61
CA ILE A 90 12.46 -4.39 -7.70
C ILE A 90 12.75 -2.98 -7.18
N ALA A 91 12.15 -2.60 -6.05
CA ALA A 91 12.40 -1.29 -5.45
C ALA A 91 13.89 -1.10 -5.19
N LYS A 92 14.52 -2.07 -4.52
CA LYS A 92 15.95 -2.05 -4.21
C LYS A 92 16.80 -1.91 -5.46
N GLU A 93 16.58 -2.74 -6.49
CA GLU A 93 17.34 -2.68 -7.74
C GLU A 93 17.23 -1.32 -8.43
N ARG A 94 16.01 -0.76 -8.51
CA ARG A 94 15.78 0.52 -9.19
C ARG A 94 16.34 1.70 -8.40
N LEU A 95 16.19 1.68 -7.09
CA LEU A 95 16.64 2.75 -6.21
C LEU A 95 18.15 2.77 -6.03
N GLU A 96 18.81 1.61 -6.11
CA GLU A 96 20.27 1.52 -6.16
C GLU A 96 20.81 2.21 -7.42
N ILE A 97 20.17 1.98 -8.57
CA ILE A 97 20.51 2.65 -9.84
C ILE A 97 20.25 4.17 -9.76
N LEU A 98 19.21 4.61 -9.03
CA LEU A 98 18.93 6.03 -8.78
C LEU A 98 19.96 6.70 -7.87
N GLY A 99 20.75 5.93 -7.12
CA GLY A 99 21.81 6.43 -6.23
C GLY A 99 21.40 6.60 -4.78
N LEU A 100 20.37 5.88 -4.30
CA LEU A 100 20.07 5.83 -2.87
C LEU A 100 21.20 5.14 -2.11
N ASN A 101 21.48 5.60 -0.89
CA ASN A 101 22.44 4.94 -0.02
C ASN A 101 21.87 3.62 0.54
N ASN A 102 22.74 2.76 1.07
CA ASN A 102 22.36 1.44 1.58
C ASN A 102 21.35 1.48 2.73
N GLU A 103 21.38 2.53 3.56
CA GLU A 103 20.46 2.66 4.70
C GLU A 103 19.03 2.94 4.23
N ASP A 104 18.86 3.88 3.28
CA ASP A 104 17.56 4.19 2.68
C ASP A 104 17.03 3.00 1.86
N LEU A 105 17.90 2.29 1.13
CA LEU A 105 17.53 1.09 0.39
C LEU A 105 16.98 0.00 1.31
N GLN A 106 17.65 -0.23 2.45
CA GLN A 106 17.22 -1.22 3.43
C GLN A 106 15.88 -0.81 4.08
N GLN A 107 15.71 0.47 4.40
CA GLN A 107 14.44 0.98 4.95
C GLN A 107 13.29 0.80 3.96
N VAL A 108 13.45 1.18 2.69
CA VAL A 108 12.41 0.99 1.67
C VAL A 108 12.04 -0.49 1.54
N TYR A 109 13.04 -1.37 1.53
CA TYR A 109 12.85 -2.81 1.46
C TYR A 109 12.02 -3.34 2.65
N GLU A 110 12.38 -2.95 3.88
CA GLU A 110 11.68 -3.36 5.10
C GLU A 110 10.26 -2.79 5.18
N HIS A 111 10.06 -1.53 4.77
CA HIS A 111 8.73 -0.92 4.69
C HIS A 111 7.80 -1.70 3.77
N ILE A 112 8.26 -2.08 2.58
CA ILE A 112 7.47 -2.86 1.62
C ILE A 112 7.19 -4.26 2.17
N LEU A 113 8.20 -4.94 2.72
CA LEU A 113 7.98 -6.27 3.31
C LEU A 113 6.95 -6.26 4.45
N ALA A 114 6.90 -5.19 5.24
CA ALA A 114 5.96 -5.08 6.35
C ALA A 114 4.49 -5.03 5.89
N THR A 115 4.20 -4.59 4.66
CA THR A 115 2.81 -4.56 4.12
C THR A 115 2.25 -5.95 3.89
N LYS A 116 3.06 -7.00 3.95
CA LYS A 116 2.59 -8.38 3.80
C LYS A 116 1.74 -8.87 4.98
N SER A 117 2.14 -8.49 6.19
CA SER A 117 1.51 -8.99 7.44
C SER A 117 0.76 -7.90 8.19
N HIS A 118 1.02 -6.63 7.87
CA HIS A 118 0.54 -5.45 8.60
C HIS A 118 0.71 -5.58 10.12
N GLN A 119 1.78 -6.24 10.55
CA GLN A 119 2.15 -6.32 11.96
C GLN A 119 2.82 -5.02 12.40
N LYS A 120 2.62 -4.65 13.67
CA LYS A 120 3.26 -3.47 14.23
C LYS A 120 4.79 -3.61 14.14
N SER A 121 5.44 -2.58 13.60
CA SER A 121 6.89 -2.47 13.48
C SER A 121 7.46 -1.67 14.65
N GLU A 122 8.72 -1.93 14.99
CA GLU A 122 9.51 -1.06 15.87
C GLU A 122 9.89 0.27 15.18
N ASN A 123 9.84 0.31 13.85
CA ASN A 123 10.01 1.54 13.10
C ASN A 123 8.66 2.26 12.92
N GLU A 124 8.55 3.45 13.50
CA GLU A 124 7.30 4.22 13.48
C GLU A 124 6.92 4.72 12.08
N ASP A 125 7.89 5.02 11.21
CA ASP A 125 7.61 5.41 9.82
C ASP A 125 6.94 4.25 9.07
N THR A 126 7.39 3.01 9.31
CA THR A 126 6.72 1.80 8.79
C THR A 126 5.27 1.75 9.26
N ASN A 127 4.99 2.03 10.53
CA ASN A 127 3.64 2.01 11.08
C ASN A 127 2.71 3.02 10.38
N PHE A 128 3.21 4.19 9.99
CA PHE A 128 2.43 5.14 9.20
C PHE A 128 2.13 4.63 7.79
N LEU A 129 3.06 3.96 7.12
CA LEU A 129 2.81 3.33 5.82
C LEU A 129 1.74 2.24 5.94
N LEU A 130 1.86 1.34 6.92
CA LEU A 130 0.89 0.26 7.14
C LEU A 130 -0.51 0.81 7.40
N ASP A 131 -0.61 1.87 8.19
CA ASP A 131 -1.89 2.50 8.49
C ASP A 131 -2.49 3.24 7.29
N ALA A 132 -1.66 3.89 6.47
CA ALA A 132 -2.10 4.53 5.24
C ALA A 132 -2.65 3.50 4.24
N ASP A 133 -1.96 2.36 4.10
CA ASP A 133 -2.38 1.25 3.24
C ASP A 133 -3.70 0.60 3.71
N LEU A 134 -3.91 0.47 5.03
CA LEU A 134 -5.15 -0.04 5.62
C LEU A 134 -6.27 1.02 5.74
N SER A 135 -6.01 2.28 5.41
CA SER A 135 -6.95 3.39 5.65
C SER A 135 -8.31 3.21 4.98
N VAL A 136 -8.37 2.47 3.85
CA VAL A 136 -9.60 2.14 3.15
C VAL A 136 -10.63 1.46 4.06
N LEU A 137 -10.16 0.68 5.04
CA LEU A 137 -11.02 -0.04 5.96
C LEU A 137 -11.86 0.94 6.78
N GLY A 138 -11.31 2.08 7.18
CA GLY A 138 -12.00 3.10 7.97
C GLY A 138 -12.69 4.20 7.18
N LYS A 139 -12.79 4.09 5.85
CA LYS A 139 -13.54 5.06 5.04
C LYS A 139 -15.05 4.91 5.23
N SER A 140 -15.82 5.85 4.71
CA SER A 140 -17.29 5.77 4.67
C SER A 140 -17.78 4.43 4.11
N SER A 141 -18.95 3.96 4.54
CA SER A 141 -19.58 2.72 4.06
C SER A 141 -19.65 2.62 2.53
N GLU A 142 -19.88 3.72 1.84
CA GLU A 142 -19.98 3.77 0.38
C GLU A 142 -18.63 3.48 -0.29
N ALA A 143 -17.58 4.17 0.17
CA ALA A 143 -16.22 3.96 -0.29
C ALA A 143 -15.72 2.54 0.03
N TYR A 144 -16.01 2.05 1.23
CA TYR A 144 -15.67 0.68 1.63
C TYR A 144 -16.40 -0.36 0.76
N SER A 145 -17.69 -0.15 0.46
CA SER A 145 -18.44 -1.01 -0.45
C SER A 145 -17.82 -1.05 -1.84
N GLU A 146 -17.37 0.08 -2.38
CA GLU A 146 -16.68 0.10 -3.67
C GLU A 146 -15.33 -0.64 -3.62
N TYR A 147 -14.55 -0.45 -2.55
CA TYR A 147 -13.34 -1.23 -2.27
C TYR A 147 -13.61 -2.74 -2.32
N THR A 148 -14.61 -3.24 -1.59
CA THR A 148 -14.92 -4.68 -1.57
C THR A 148 -15.30 -5.23 -2.95
N LYS A 149 -16.00 -4.45 -3.77
CA LYS A 149 -16.32 -4.81 -5.17
C LYS A 149 -15.07 -4.88 -6.04
N GLN A 150 -14.15 -3.93 -5.87
CA GLN A 150 -12.88 -3.93 -6.61
C GLN A 150 -12.02 -5.13 -6.23
N ILE A 151 -11.85 -5.40 -4.93
CA ILE A 151 -11.18 -6.62 -4.46
C ILE A 151 -11.85 -7.88 -5.01
N ARG A 152 -13.19 -7.97 -5.00
CA ARG A 152 -13.89 -9.13 -5.57
C ARG A 152 -13.55 -9.35 -7.04
N LYS A 153 -13.38 -8.27 -7.84
CA LYS A 153 -12.98 -8.35 -9.25
C LYS A 153 -11.54 -8.85 -9.41
N GLU A 154 -10.62 -8.42 -8.56
CA GLU A 154 -9.22 -8.91 -8.60
C GLU A 154 -9.11 -10.40 -8.28
N TYR A 155 -9.95 -10.89 -7.37
CA TYR A 155 -10.06 -12.31 -7.03
C TYR A 155 -11.12 -13.06 -7.87
N SER A 156 -11.52 -12.52 -9.03
CA SER A 156 -12.56 -13.11 -9.90
C SER A 156 -12.25 -14.53 -10.39
N ILE A 157 -10.98 -14.93 -10.42
CA ILE A 157 -10.56 -16.29 -10.74
C ILE A 157 -11.09 -17.34 -9.73
N TYR A 158 -11.32 -16.93 -8.48
CA TYR A 158 -11.86 -17.82 -7.47
C TYR A 158 -13.39 -17.76 -7.45
N PRO A 159 -14.09 -18.91 -7.54
CA PRO A 159 -15.53 -18.97 -7.33
C PRO A 159 -15.88 -18.65 -5.88
N ASP A 160 -17.11 -18.22 -5.64
CA ASP A 160 -17.55 -17.71 -4.33
C ASP A 160 -17.34 -18.71 -3.18
N PHE A 161 -17.51 -20.01 -3.42
CA PHE A 161 -17.31 -21.03 -2.39
C PHE A 161 -15.85 -21.18 -1.94
N LEU A 162 -14.87 -20.70 -2.73
CA LEU A 162 -13.46 -20.60 -2.35
C LEU A 162 -13.11 -19.20 -1.83
N TYR A 163 -13.61 -18.16 -2.48
CA TYR A 163 -13.33 -16.77 -2.12
C TYR A 163 -13.88 -16.40 -0.74
N LYS A 164 -15.17 -16.68 -0.48
CA LYS A 164 -15.85 -16.23 0.73
C LYS A 164 -15.20 -16.76 2.02
N PRO A 165 -14.86 -18.06 2.16
CA PRO A 165 -14.15 -18.53 3.36
C PRO A 165 -12.79 -17.86 3.57
N GLY A 166 -12.04 -17.61 2.48
CA GLY A 166 -10.77 -16.89 2.55
C GLY A 166 -10.95 -15.45 3.01
N ARG A 167 -11.91 -14.74 2.42
CA ARG A 167 -12.23 -13.36 2.80
C ARG A 167 -12.69 -13.26 4.26
N LYS A 168 -13.56 -14.17 4.72
CA LYS A 168 -13.98 -14.23 6.13
C LYS A 168 -12.80 -14.32 7.09
N LYS A 169 -11.80 -15.16 6.78
CA LYS A 169 -10.59 -15.29 7.60
C LYS A 169 -9.81 -13.98 7.69
N VAL A 170 -9.69 -13.24 6.58
CA VAL A 170 -9.02 -11.93 6.57
C VAL A 170 -9.78 -10.92 7.44
N LEU A 171 -11.11 -10.83 7.30
CA LEU A 171 -11.91 -9.92 8.11
C LEU A 171 -11.84 -10.25 9.60
N GLN A 172 -11.96 -11.54 9.95
CA GLN A 172 -11.84 -12.03 11.32
C GLN A 172 -10.47 -11.73 11.90
N HIS A 173 -9.41 -11.95 11.14
CA HIS A 173 -8.04 -11.64 11.57
C HIS A 173 -7.91 -10.18 12.01
N PHE A 174 -8.42 -9.23 11.22
CA PHE A 174 -8.37 -7.81 11.59
C PHE A 174 -9.24 -7.48 12.80
N LEU A 175 -10.43 -8.08 12.91
CA LEU A 175 -11.33 -7.86 14.05
C LEU A 175 -10.77 -8.40 15.38
N GLU A 176 -9.96 -9.45 15.31
CA GLU A 176 -9.27 -10.07 16.47
C GLU A 176 -8.05 -9.27 16.97
N LEU A 177 -7.54 -8.32 16.18
CA LEU A 177 -6.47 -7.42 16.63
C LEU A 177 -7.01 -6.50 17.74
N GLU A 178 -6.14 -6.20 18.72
CA GLU A 178 -6.44 -5.15 19.72
C GLU A 178 -6.68 -3.80 19.03
N SER A 179 -5.88 -3.48 18.02
CA SER A 179 -6.09 -2.33 17.13
C SER A 179 -5.70 -2.67 15.69
N ILE A 180 -6.58 -2.31 14.74
CA ILE A 180 -6.32 -2.45 13.31
C ILE A 180 -5.19 -1.49 12.92
N PHE A 181 -5.26 -0.24 13.37
CA PHE A 181 -4.26 0.79 13.11
C PHE A 181 -3.19 0.84 14.20
N LYS A 182 -1.93 1.06 13.80
CA LYS A 182 -0.73 0.93 14.64
C LYS A 182 -0.38 2.23 15.35
N THR A 183 -0.67 3.36 14.71
CA THR A 183 -0.41 4.70 15.22
C THR A 183 -1.67 5.31 15.85
N GLU A 184 -1.47 6.19 16.83
CA GLU A 184 -2.59 6.85 17.52
C GLU A 184 -3.45 7.70 16.57
N PHE A 185 -2.81 8.38 15.61
CA PHE A 185 -3.49 9.23 14.65
C PHE A 185 -4.51 8.45 13.82
N PHE A 186 -4.09 7.34 13.20
CA PHE A 186 -4.96 6.52 12.36
C PHE A 186 -5.99 5.75 13.20
N ARG A 187 -5.64 5.30 14.41
CA ARG A 187 -6.64 4.71 15.33
C ARG A 187 -7.78 5.67 15.60
N ASN A 188 -7.47 6.90 16.02
CA ASN A 188 -8.49 7.91 16.32
C ASN A 188 -9.33 8.28 15.10
N LYS A 189 -8.72 8.27 13.91
CA LYS A 189 -9.39 8.63 12.66
C LYS A 189 -10.27 7.52 12.09
N TYR A 190 -9.88 6.24 12.23
CA TYR A 190 -10.42 5.16 11.41
C TYR A 190 -10.84 3.89 12.15
N GLU A 191 -10.38 3.64 13.38
CA GLU A 191 -10.58 2.33 14.04
C GLU A 191 -12.06 1.96 14.18
N THR A 192 -12.89 2.89 14.67
CA THR A 192 -14.32 2.64 14.88
C THR A 192 -15.01 2.31 13.56
N GLN A 193 -14.83 3.15 12.53
CA GLN A 193 -15.47 2.94 11.24
C GLN A 193 -14.96 1.66 10.55
N ALA A 194 -13.68 1.33 10.72
CA ALA A 194 -13.10 0.11 10.18
C ALA A 194 -13.75 -1.14 10.75
N ARG A 195 -13.95 -1.19 12.07
CA ARG A 195 -14.63 -2.32 12.71
C ARG A 195 -16.06 -2.48 12.24
N GLU A 196 -16.81 -1.37 12.14
CA GLU A 196 -18.18 -1.39 11.61
C GLU A 196 -18.24 -1.93 10.17
N ASN A 197 -17.35 -1.46 9.30
CA ASN A 197 -17.25 -1.89 7.91
C ASN A 197 -16.91 -3.39 7.79
N LEU A 198 -15.91 -3.85 8.55
CA LEU A 198 -15.46 -5.25 8.56
C LEU A 198 -16.57 -6.17 9.09
N GLU A 199 -17.25 -5.80 10.18
CA GLU A 199 -18.37 -6.56 10.74
C GLU A 199 -19.56 -6.62 9.78
N PHE A 200 -19.86 -5.52 9.10
CA PHE A 200 -20.94 -5.46 8.11
C PHE A 200 -20.64 -6.38 6.93
N GLU A 201 -19.43 -6.33 6.37
CA GLU A 201 -19.02 -7.25 5.30
C GLU A 201 -19.07 -8.71 5.77
N LEU A 202 -18.56 -8.99 6.98
CA LEU A 202 -18.53 -10.35 7.53
C LEU A 202 -19.93 -10.97 7.66
N LYS A 203 -20.93 -10.18 8.06
CA LYS A 203 -22.34 -10.61 8.13
C LYS A 203 -22.95 -10.87 6.75
N GLY A 204 -22.46 -10.18 5.72
CA GLY A 204 -22.94 -10.29 4.34
C GLY A 204 -22.32 -11.42 3.50
N LEU A 205 -21.22 -12.01 3.96
CA LEU A 205 -20.50 -13.09 3.24
C LEU A 205 -21.13 -14.47 3.43
#